data_AF-A0A3S9HEA6-F1
#
_entry.id   AF-A0A3S9HEA6-F1
#
_cell.length_a   1.000
_cell.length_b   1.000
_cell.length_c   1.000
_cell.angle_alpha   90.00
_cell.angle_beta   90.00
_cell.angle_gamma   90.00
#
_symmetry.space_group_name_H-M   'P 1'
#
loop_
_entity.id
_entity.type
_entity.pdbx_description
1 polymer ?
#
loop_
_entity_poly.entity_id
_entity_poly.type
_entity_poly.pdbx_seq_one_letter_code
_entity_poly.pdbx_strand_id
1 'polypeptide(L)'
;MDDNAAEKIYYTDDMGGYLLDTGNDDARSEGMSYGMMMAVQMGDKKVFDNIWAWSHKNMYHQEGFNKGYFAWHCHTDGTKIDDGPAPDGEEFFAMALFFAANRWGNGEGIYNYAEMARTILSDCLHKGYEREGHAMWDRENYLIRFVPGVDFTDPSYHLPHFYELFAEWSNEEDREFWAEAAKHSRAYLVTAAHPETGLTPEYSFDDGTPNHIRGFGDFYSDSYRTAANIGMDYEWCRREETPVQIVENIQKFFEGVNPEDYTRYKIDGTKFDERARHPLGLLATNAAASLAFDDGTKGKWFIDLLWNTPMRTDRNRYYDNCLYFFAILALSGNYRIWK
;
A
#
# COMPACT_ATOMS: atom_id res chain seq x y z
N MET A 1 31.65 3.99 12.01
CA MET A 1 30.70 3.26 11.15
C MET A 1 29.44 4.09 11.17
N ASP A 2 28.81 4.30 10.02
CA ASP A 2 27.61 5.12 9.94
C ASP A 2 26.50 4.41 10.73
N ASP A 3 26.10 4.94 11.89
CA ASP A 3 25.15 4.27 12.81
C ASP A 3 23.81 3.98 12.12
N ASN A 4 23.50 4.70 11.03
CA ASN A 4 22.28 4.52 10.22
C ASN A 4 22.36 3.37 9.19
N ALA A 5 23.51 2.70 9.02
CA ALA A 5 23.65 1.64 8.02
C ALA A 5 22.76 0.42 8.31
N ALA A 6 22.44 0.17 9.58
CA ALA A 6 21.66 -0.99 10.01
C ALA A 6 20.15 -0.85 9.72
N GLU A 7 19.63 0.37 9.62
CA GLU A 7 18.19 0.66 9.40
C GLU A 7 17.87 0.91 7.92
N LYS A 8 18.91 1.18 7.13
CA LYS A 8 18.82 1.63 5.74
C LYS A 8 18.14 0.60 4.83
N ILE A 9 17.16 1.08 4.07
CA ILE A 9 16.42 0.34 3.03
C ILE A 9 16.54 0.96 1.63
N TYR A 10 16.89 2.24 1.50
CA TYR A 10 17.07 2.93 0.21
C TYR A 10 18.55 2.95 -0.22
N TYR A 11 18.83 2.54 -1.45
CA TYR A 11 20.17 2.49 -2.04
C TYR A 11 20.18 3.23 -3.38
N THR A 12 21.36 3.70 -3.80
CA THR A 12 21.55 4.39 -5.07
C THR A 12 22.70 3.76 -5.83
N ASP A 13 22.55 3.63 -7.13
CA ASP A 13 23.53 3.10 -8.07
C ASP A 13 23.59 3.96 -9.36
N ASP A 14 24.15 3.43 -10.44
CA ASP A 14 24.22 4.07 -11.75
C ASP A 14 22.89 4.03 -12.54
N MET A 15 21.91 3.25 -12.06
CA MET A 15 20.58 3.12 -12.66
C MET A 15 19.53 4.01 -11.98
N GLY A 16 19.83 4.56 -10.80
CA GLY A 16 18.96 5.45 -10.05
C GLY A 16 19.04 5.14 -8.56
N GLY A 17 17.89 4.88 -7.93
CA GLY A 17 17.84 4.34 -6.58
C GLY A 17 16.72 3.34 -6.40
N TYR A 18 16.90 2.40 -5.48
CA TYR A 18 15.95 1.34 -5.21
C TYR A 18 15.76 1.13 -3.72
N LEU A 19 14.60 0.61 -3.35
CA LEU A 19 14.35 0.08 -2.02
C LEU A 19 14.62 -1.42 -2.04
N LEU A 20 15.46 -1.86 -1.10
CA LEU A 20 15.81 -3.27 -0.93
C LEU A 20 14.84 -3.91 0.07
N ASP A 21 14.11 -4.93 -0.36
CA ASP A 21 13.54 -5.89 0.56
C ASP A 21 14.68 -6.72 1.15
N THR A 22 15.11 -6.33 2.35
CA THR A 22 16.25 -6.94 3.04
C THR A 22 15.98 -8.38 3.48
N GLY A 23 14.71 -8.78 3.57
CA GLY A 23 14.31 -10.14 3.90
C GLY A 23 14.48 -11.10 2.71
N ASN A 24 14.19 -10.60 1.51
CA ASN A 24 14.13 -11.37 0.27
C ASN A 24 15.27 -11.09 -0.72
N ASP A 25 16.10 -10.08 -0.44
CA ASP A 25 17.22 -9.63 -1.28
C ASP A 25 16.80 -9.24 -2.73
N ASP A 26 15.59 -8.68 -2.87
CA ASP A 26 15.02 -8.18 -4.12
C ASP A 26 14.49 -6.74 -3.99
N ALA A 27 14.21 -6.08 -5.12
CA ALA A 27 13.53 -4.79 -5.18
C ALA A 27 12.12 -5.02 -5.72
N ARG A 28 11.10 -4.51 -5.01
CA ARG A 28 9.67 -4.78 -5.27
C ARG A 28 8.90 -3.54 -5.68
N SER A 29 7.90 -3.69 -6.56
CA SER A 29 7.06 -2.56 -7.00
C SER A 29 6.41 -1.85 -5.81
N GLU A 30 5.95 -2.62 -4.81
CA GLU A 30 5.50 -2.13 -3.49
C GLU A 30 6.53 -1.18 -2.85
N GLY A 31 7.77 -1.63 -2.67
CA GLY A 31 8.81 -0.83 -2.02
C GLY A 31 9.19 0.40 -2.82
N MET A 32 9.25 0.27 -4.13
CA MET A 32 9.57 1.38 -5.02
C MET A 32 8.46 2.45 -4.98
N SER A 33 7.21 2.05 -5.08
CA SER A 33 6.07 2.96 -5.03
C SER A 33 5.91 3.60 -3.64
N TYR A 34 6.18 2.83 -2.57
CA TYR A 34 6.24 3.35 -1.20
C TYR A 34 7.33 4.39 -1.03
N GLY A 35 8.54 4.11 -1.51
CA GLY A 35 9.66 5.05 -1.46
C GLY A 35 9.36 6.35 -2.22
N MET A 36 8.69 6.27 -3.37
CA MET A 36 8.21 7.45 -4.09
C MET A 36 7.20 8.25 -3.26
N MET A 37 6.22 7.57 -2.64
CA MET A 37 5.27 8.25 -1.76
C MET A 37 5.96 8.94 -0.58
N MET A 38 6.88 8.26 0.09
CA MET A 38 7.66 8.83 1.19
C MET A 38 8.45 10.07 0.74
N ALA A 39 9.15 9.97 -0.40
CA ALA A 39 9.96 11.05 -0.94
C ALA A 39 9.12 12.28 -1.33
N VAL A 40 7.97 12.07 -1.98
CA VAL A 40 7.08 13.17 -2.36
C VAL A 40 6.42 13.82 -1.15
N GLN A 41 6.10 13.08 -0.08
CA GLN A 41 5.58 13.67 1.16
C GLN A 41 6.67 14.47 1.91
N MET A 42 7.90 13.98 1.92
CA MET A 42 9.05 14.66 2.53
C MET A 42 9.60 15.83 1.71
N GLY A 43 9.18 15.98 0.45
CA GLY A 43 9.67 17.05 -0.43
C GLY A 43 11.03 16.79 -1.04
N ASP A 44 11.48 15.53 -1.06
CA ASP A 44 12.76 15.14 -1.63
C ASP A 44 12.61 14.70 -3.09
N LYS A 45 12.59 15.68 -4.00
CA LYS A 45 12.46 15.43 -5.44
C LYS A 45 13.59 14.55 -5.99
N LYS A 46 14.80 14.66 -5.45
CA LYS A 46 15.95 13.89 -5.95
C LYS A 46 15.79 12.41 -5.64
N VAL A 47 15.40 12.07 -4.40
CA VAL A 47 15.11 10.68 -4.03
C VAL A 47 13.95 10.15 -4.85
N PHE A 48 12.87 10.93 -5.00
CA PHE A 48 11.73 10.56 -5.83
C PHE A 48 12.14 10.23 -7.27
N ASP A 49 12.84 11.13 -7.95
CA ASP A 49 13.25 10.96 -9.34
C ASP A 49 14.19 9.76 -9.51
N ASN A 50 15.08 9.51 -8.54
CA ASN A 50 15.96 8.35 -8.57
C ASN A 50 15.18 7.02 -8.49
N ILE A 51 14.19 6.94 -7.60
CA ILE A 51 13.34 5.74 -7.43
C ILE A 51 12.49 5.53 -8.67
N TRP A 52 11.90 6.61 -9.18
CA TRP A 52 11.09 6.56 -10.38
C TRP A 52 11.89 6.14 -11.62
N ALA A 53 13.08 6.72 -11.82
CA ALA A 53 13.96 6.35 -12.94
C ALA A 53 14.35 4.87 -12.91
N TRP A 54 14.68 4.33 -11.72
CA TRP A 54 15.01 2.92 -11.55
C TRP A 54 13.78 2.03 -11.84
N SER A 55 12.62 2.38 -11.29
CA SER A 55 11.36 1.65 -11.49
C SER A 55 10.97 1.59 -12.98
N HIS A 56 10.99 2.74 -13.66
CA HIS A 56 10.64 2.82 -15.06
C HIS A 56 11.66 2.10 -15.96
N LYS A 57 12.96 2.16 -15.64
CA LYS A 57 14.00 1.49 -16.44
C LYS A 57 13.93 -0.03 -16.30
N ASN A 58 13.79 -0.52 -15.08
CA ASN A 58 14.03 -1.93 -14.76
C ASN A 58 12.75 -2.75 -14.61
N MET A 59 11.66 -2.15 -14.10
CA MET A 59 10.42 -2.86 -13.78
C MET A 59 9.34 -2.68 -14.84
N TYR A 60 9.19 -1.47 -15.40
CA TYR A 60 8.13 -1.17 -16.36
C TYR A 60 8.23 -1.99 -17.65
N HIS A 61 7.13 -2.58 -18.09
CA HIS A 61 7.04 -3.33 -19.34
C HIS A 61 6.73 -2.40 -20.52
N GLN A 62 7.69 -2.26 -21.43
CA GLN A 62 7.52 -1.46 -22.65
C GLN A 62 6.72 -2.19 -23.74
N GLU A 63 6.68 -3.52 -23.68
CA GLU A 63 6.07 -4.41 -24.65
C GLU A 63 5.55 -5.70 -24.00
N GLY A 64 4.84 -6.51 -24.77
CA GLY A 64 4.28 -7.78 -24.33
C GLY A 64 2.96 -7.67 -23.56
N PHE A 65 2.50 -8.80 -23.03
CA PHE A 65 1.20 -8.97 -22.39
C PHE A 65 0.98 -8.00 -21.20
N ASN A 66 2.04 -7.78 -20.42
CA ASN A 66 2.02 -6.87 -19.26
C ASN A 66 2.49 -5.45 -19.60
N LYS A 67 2.62 -5.07 -20.89
CA LYS A 67 2.99 -3.70 -21.30
C LYS A 67 2.18 -2.66 -20.53
N GLY A 68 2.83 -1.68 -19.91
CA GLY A 68 2.13 -0.65 -19.13
C GLY A 68 2.08 -0.91 -17.61
N TYR A 69 2.39 -2.14 -17.18
CA TYR A 69 2.55 -2.50 -15.77
C TYR A 69 4.03 -2.65 -15.39
N PHE A 70 4.31 -2.89 -14.11
CA PHE A 70 5.65 -3.07 -13.56
C PHE A 70 5.83 -4.51 -13.09
N ALA A 71 6.93 -5.15 -13.50
CA ALA A 71 7.35 -6.43 -12.91
C ALA A 71 7.42 -6.29 -11.39
N TRP A 72 6.70 -7.13 -10.65
CA TRP A 72 6.49 -6.95 -9.22
C TRP A 72 7.78 -7.08 -8.40
N HIS A 73 8.79 -7.79 -8.91
CA HIS A 73 10.11 -7.79 -8.32
C HIS A 73 11.26 -8.02 -9.30
N CYS A 74 12.40 -7.44 -8.96
CA CYS A 74 13.65 -7.49 -9.70
C CYS A 74 14.83 -7.77 -8.75
N HIS A 75 15.91 -8.34 -9.27
CA HIS A 75 17.20 -8.29 -8.62
C HIS A 75 17.69 -6.84 -8.50
N THR A 76 18.63 -6.59 -7.59
CA THR A 76 19.21 -5.25 -7.38
C THR A 76 20.03 -4.75 -8.58
N ASP A 77 20.42 -5.63 -9.49
CA ASP A 77 21.02 -5.28 -10.79
C ASP A 77 20.00 -4.90 -11.88
N GLY A 78 18.71 -4.87 -11.54
CA GLY A 78 17.62 -4.48 -12.43
C GLY A 78 17.04 -5.63 -13.26
N THR A 79 17.57 -6.86 -13.13
CA THR A 79 17.04 -8.03 -13.83
C THR A 79 15.68 -8.43 -13.24
N LYS A 80 14.62 -8.48 -14.07
CA LYS A 80 13.29 -8.97 -13.67
C LYS A 80 13.38 -10.43 -13.23
N ILE A 81 12.79 -10.75 -12.07
CA ILE A 81 12.70 -12.12 -11.57
C ILE A 81 11.43 -12.80 -12.09
N ASP A 82 10.34 -12.03 -12.20
CA ASP A 82 9.04 -12.44 -12.74
C ASP A 82 8.43 -11.28 -13.53
N ASP A 83 7.60 -11.60 -14.55
CA ASP A 83 6.98 -10.60 -15.43
C ASP A 83 5.60 -10.12 -14.93
N GLY A 84 5.01 -10.76 -13.92
CA GLY A 84 3.72 -10.36 -13.36
C GLY A 84 3.80 -9.04 -12.60
N PRO A 85 2.69 -8.28 -12.48
CA PRO A 85 2.63 -7.10 -11.64
C PRO A 85 1.99 -7.36 -10.27
N ALA A 86 2.07 -6.36 -9.38
CA ALA A 86 1.43 -6.35 -8.07
C ALA A 86 0.66 -5.02 -7.91
N PRO A 87 -0.68 -5.02 -8.04
CA PRO A 87 -1.51 -3.81 -8.20
C PRO A 87 -1.40 -2.74 -7.11
N ASP A 88 -1.02 -3.10 -5.89
CA ASP A 88 -0.70 -2.16 -4.82
C ASP A 88 0.50 -1.26 -5.17
N GLY A 89 1.46 -1.80 -5.93
CA GLY A 89 2.54 -1.04 -6.55
C GLY A 89 2.01 0.04 -7.49
N GLU A 90 1.18 -0.35 -8.48
CA GLU A 90 0.64 0.56 -9.50
C GLU A 90 -0.19 1.71 -8.92
N GLU A 91 -1.08 1.46 -7.95
CA GLU A 91 -1.90 2.53 -7.36
C GLU A 91 -1.06 3.51 -6.54
N PHE A 92 -0.03 3.04 -5.83
CA PHE A 92 0.90 3.93 -5.13
C PHE A 92 1.80 4.70 -6.10
N PHE A 93 2.25 4.08 -7.20
CA PHE A 93 2.99 4.79 -8.25
C PHE A 93 2.14 5.92 -8.83
N ALA A 94 0.91 5.64 -9.23
CA ALA A 94 0.00 6.62 -9.79
C ALA A 94 -0.25 7.78 -8.81
N MET A 95 -0.55 7.49 -7.55
CA MET A 95 -0.79 8.54 -6.56
C MET A 95 0.46 9.38 -6.28
N ALA A 96 1.62 8.75 -6.09
CA ALA A 96 2.87 9.44 -5.83
C ALA A 96 3.28 10.34 -7.02
N LEU A 97 3.02 9.89 -8.25
CA LEU A 97 3.23 10.67 -9.47
C LEU A 97 2.28 11.87 -9.58
N PHE A 98 0.99 11.72 -9.23
CA PHE A 98 0.09 12.88 -9.16
C PHE A 98 0.54 13.89 -8.12
N PHE A 99 0.92 13.44 -6.91
CA PHE A 99 1.48 14.35 -5.91
C PHE A 99 2.76 15.04 -6.38
N ALA A 100 3.64 14.34 -7.10
CA ALA A 100 4.86 14.93 -7.65
C ALA A 100 4.53 16.00 -8.70
N ALA A 101 3.57 15.75 -9.58
CA ALA A 101 3.07 16.72 -10.54
C ALA A 101 2.53 17.98 -9.85
N ASN A 102 1.70 17.82 -8.82
CA ASN A 102 1.09 18.94 -8.12
C ASN A 102 2.12 19.71 -7.27
N ARG A 103 3.11 19.01 -6.69
CA ARG A 103 4.12 19.63 -5.82
C ARG A 103 5.26 20.30 -6.59
N TRP A 104 5.66 19.75 -7.74
CA TRP A 104 6.87 20.18 -8.45
C TRP A 104 6.65 20.52 -9.94
N GLY A 105 5.46 20.29 -10.48
CA GLY A 105 5.18 20.42 -11.91
C GLY A 105 5.67 19.22 -12.73
N ASN A 106 5.24 19.15 -13.99
CA ASN A 106 5.63 18.10 -14.92
C ASN A 106 6.93 18.45 -15.66
N GLY A 107 7.82 17.48 -15.80
CA GLY A 107 9.01 17.53 -16.65
C GLY A 107 8.78 16.88 -18.02
N GLU A 108 9.88 16.49 -18.68
CA GLU A 108 9.86 15.79 -19.98
C GLU A 108 9.95 14.27 -19.84
N GLY A 109 9.46 13.54 -20.85
CA GLY A 109 9.55 12.08 -20.91
C GLY A 109 8.89 11.42 -19.70
N ILE A 110 9.62 10.52 -19.05
CA ILE A 110 9.13 9.80 -17.86
C ILE A 110 8.86 10.75 -16.68
N TYR A 111 9.40 11.97 -16.67
CA TYR A 111 9.18 12.95 -15.61
C TYR A 111 7.95 13.82 -15.85
N ASN A 112 7.18 13.57 -16.92
CA ASN A 112 5.82 14.09 -17.03
C ASN A 112 4.90 13.29 -16.11
N TYR A 113 4.98 13.56 -14.80
CA TYR A 113 4.44 12.69 -13.76
C TYR A 113 2.92 12.49 -13.89
N ALA A 114 2.15 13.55 -14.15
CA ALA A 114 0.70 13.43 -14.30
C ALA A 114 0.31 12.56 -15.51
N GLU A 115 1.04 12.65 -16.61
CA GLU A 115 0.79 11.82 -17.79
C GLU A 115 1.15 10.35 -17.54
N MET A 116 2.26 10.09 -16.84
CA MET A 116 2.62 8.73 -16.42
C MET A 116 1.56 8.13 -15.49
N ALA A 117 1.08 8.90 -14.50
CA ALA A 117 0.02 8.45 -13.60
C ALA A 117 -1.27 8.10 -14.36
N ARG A 118 -1.71 8.96 -15.28
CA ARG A 118 -2.89 8.70 -16.13
C ARG A 118 -2.71 7.48 -17.02
N THR A 119 -1.53 7.29 -17.59
CA THR A 119 -1.22 6.13 -18.43
C THR A 119 -1.33 4.83 -17.62
N ILE A 120 -0.72 4.80 -16.43
CA ILE A 120 -0.79 3.65 -15.51
C ILE A 120 -2.25 3.33 -15.16
N LEU A 121 -3.02 4.31 -14.70
CA LEU A 121 -4.42 4.09 -14.33
C LEU A 121 -5.29 3.68 -15.51
N SER A 122 -5.03 4.21 -16.70
CA SER A 122 -5.72 3.79 -17.91
C SER A 122 -5.42 2.32 -18.24
N ASP A 123 -4.16 1.89 -18.16
CA ASP A 123 -3.81 0.47 -18.32
C ASP A 123 -4.45 -0.41 -17.24
N CYS A 124 -4.58 0.08 -15.99
CA CYS A 124 -5.25 -0.63 -14.90
C CYS A 124 -6.73 -0.96 -15.20
N LEU A 125 -7.44 -0.12 -15.98
CA LEU A 125 -8.87 -0.29 -16.27
C LEU A 125 -9.17 -0.87 -17.65
N HIS A 126 -8.30 -0.64 -18.65
CA HIS A 126 -8.62 -0.89 -20.06
C HIS A 126 -7.99 -2.15 -20.67
N LYS A 127 -7.04 -2.78 -19.98
CA LYS A 127 -6.50 -4.09 -20.39
C LYS A 127 -7.53 -5.20 -20.28
N GLY A 128 -7.52 -6.12 -21.25
CA GLY A 128 -8.48 -7.21 -21.37
C GLY A 128 -9.80 -6.83 -22.06
N TYR A 129 -10.04 -5.54 -22.28
CA TYR A 129 -11.22 -5.03 -22.98
C TYR A 129 -10.85 -4.37 -24.30
N GLU A 130 -9.99 -3.35 -24.24
CA GLU A 130 -9.58 -2.54 -25.39
C GLU A 130 -8.11 -2.76 -25.75
N ARG A 131 -7.33 -3.31 -24.81
CA ARG A 131 -5.89 -3.56 -24.93
C ARG A 131 -5.58 -5.00 -24.54
N GLU A 132 -4.48 -5.54 -25.06
CA GLU A 132 -3.97 -6.85 -24.64
C GLU A 132 -3.55 -6.84 -23.15
N GLY A 133 -3.88 -7.91 -22.42
CA GLY A 133 -3.60 -8.09 -21.00
C GLY A 133 -4.87 -8.40 -20.20
N HIS A 134 -4.78 -8.24 -18.88
CA HIS A 134 -5.91 -8.25 -17.96
C HIS A 134 -5.90 -6.95 -17.15
N ALA A 135 -7.09 -6.44 -16.79
CA ALA A 135 -7.24 -5.28 -15.92
C ALA A 135 -6.87 -5.62 -14.47
N MET A 136 -6.45 -4.61 -13.72
CA MET A 136 -6.20 -4.69 -12.28
C MET A 136 -7.48 -4.45 -11.46
N TRP A 137 -8.52 -3.88 -12.06
CA TRP A 137 -9.83 -3.76 -11.46
C TRP A 137 -10.86 -4.55 -12.24
N ASP A 138 -11.82 -5.11 -11.52
CA ASP A 138 -13.03 -5.63 -12.12
C ASP A 138 -13.96 -4.49 -12.55
N ARG A 139 -14.48 -4.56 -13.79
CA ARG A 139 -15.39 -3.53 -14.30
C ARG A 139 -16.82 -3.63 -13.77
N GLU A 140 -17.23 -4.78 -13.26
CA GLU A 140 -18.60 -5.02 -12.79
C GLU A 140 -18.74 -4.68 -11.31
N ASN A 141 -17.77 -5.08 -10.48
CA ASN A 141 -17.83 -4.88 -9.04
C ASN A 141 -16.91 -3.76 -8.51
N TYR A 142 -16.08 -3.15 -9.37
CA TYR A 142 -15.18 -2.03 -9.06
C TYR A 142 -14.07 -2.33 -8.04
N LEU A 143 -13.84 -3.61 -7.74
CA LEU A 143 -12.79 -4.02 -6.80
C LEU A 143 -11.46 -4.20 -7.54
N ILE A 144 -10.39 -3.77 -6.87
CA ILE A 144 -9.04 -4.15 -7.28
C ILE A 144 -8.89 -5.68 -7.19
N ARG A 145 -8.03 -6.27 -8.01
CA ARG A 145 -7.69 -7.69 -8.00
C ARG A 145 -6.34 -7.88 -7.31
N PHE A 146 -6.12 -9.07 -6.73
CA PHE A 146 -4.83 -9.40 -6.15
C PHE A 146 -3.69 -9.37 -7.20
N VAL A 147 -3.96 -9.91 -8.38
CA VAL A 147 -3.16 -9.74 -9.60
C VAL A 147 -4.11 -9.67 -10.80
N PRO A 148 -3.71 -9.12 -11.96
CA PRO A 148 -4.57 -9.12 -13.12
C PRO A 148 -5.05 -10.51 -13.54
N GLY A 149 -6.36 -10.65 -13.80
CA GLY A 149 -6.95 -11.87 -14.34
C GLY A 149 -7.34 -12.95 -13.32
N VAL A 150 -7.26 -12.68 -12.01
CA VAL A 150 -7.83 -13.56 -10.96
C VAL A 150 -9.14 -13.00 -10.42
N ASP A 151 -9.96 -13.87 -9.84
CA ASP A 151 -11.31 -13.60 -9.32
C ASP A 151 -11.34 -13.43 -7.79
N PHE A 152 -10.26 -12.92 -7.23
CA PHE A 152 -10.13 -12.59 -5.80
C PHE A 152 -9.25 -11.35 -5.60
N THR A 153 -9.26 -10.81 -4.39
CA THR A 153 -8.56 -9.58 -4.02
C THR A 153 -7.76 -9.75 -2.71
N ASP A 154 -7.12 -8.67 -2.30
CA ASP A 154 -6.40 -8.49 -1.04
C ASP A 154 -6.97 -7.25 -0.34
N PRO A 155 -7.57 -7.36 0.87
CA PRO A 155 -8.13 -6.23 1.60
C PRO A 155 -7.15 -5.07 1.85
N SER A 156 -5.85 -5.34 1.87
CA SER A 156 -4.83 -4.32 2.05
C SER A 156 -4.61 -3.43 0.83
N TYR A 157 -5.08 -3.85 -0.35
CA TYR A 157 -4.97 -3.11 -1.61
C TYR A 157 -6.14 -2.15 -1.83
N HIS A 158 -7.12 -2.11 -0.93
CA HIS A 158 -8.25 -1.21 -1.06
C HIS A 158 -7.92 0.18 -0.49
N LEU A 159 -7.61 1.13 -1.37
CA LEU A 159 -7.30 2.53 -1.05
C LEU A 159 -8.38 3.49 -1.52
N PRO A 160 -9.60 3.48 -0.94
CA PRO A 160 -10.70 4.34 -1.38
C PRO A 160 -10.34 5.83 -1.40
N HIS A 161 -9.48 6.28 -0.49
CA HIS A 161 -8.95 7.64 -0.45
C HIS A 161 -8.05 7.98 -1.63
N PHE A 162 -7.35 7.01 -2.22
CA PHE A 162 -6.65 7.23 -3.48
C PHE A 162 -7.64 7.33 -4.64
N TYR A 163 -8.65 6.47 -4.64
CA TYR A 163 -9.65 6.42 -5.70
C TYR A 163 -10.47 7.71 -5.78
N GLU A 164 -10.77 8.36 -4.64
CA GLU A 164 -11.37 9.70 -4.61
C GLU A 164 -10.55 10.75 -5.37
N LEU A 165 -9.22 10.69 -5.25
CA LEU A 165 -8.32 11.60 -5.95
C LEU A 165 -8.12 11.17 -7.41
N PHE A 166 -8.14 9.87 -7.71
CA PHE A 166 -8.16 9.39 -9.09
C PHE A 166 -9.41 9.86 -9.83
N ALA A 167 -10.57 9.89 -9.15
CA ALA A 167 -11.80 10.47 -9.69
C ALA A 167 -11.71 11.97 -10.01
N GLU A 168 -10.70 12.68 -9.48
CA GLU A 168 -10.41 14.07 -9.85
C GLU A 168 -9.34 14.17 -10.94
N TRP A 169 -8.30 13.32 -10.92
CA TRP A 169 -7.03 13.56 -11.63
C TRP A 169 -6.74 12.60 -12.79
N SER A 170 -7.43 11.46 -12.86
CA SER A 170 -7.34 10.52 -13.98
C SER A 170 -7.84 11.13 -15.29
N ASN A 171 -7.71 10.35 -16.37
CA ASN A 171 -8.40 10.63 -17.63
C ASN A 171 -9.89 10.83 -17.38
N GLU A 172 -10.51 11.77 -18.10
CA GLU A 172 -11.88 12.22 -17.84
C GLU A 172 -12.90 11.10 -17.96
N GLU A 173 -12.69 10.20 -18.91
CA GLU A 173 -13.52 9.01 -19.14
C GLU A 173 -13.52 8.00 -17.98
N ASP A 174 -12.48 8.00 -17.16
CA ASP A 174 -12.28 7.01 -16.08
C ASP A 174 -12.74 7.54 -14.70
N ARG A 175 -13.06 8.84 -14.60
CA ARG A 175 -13.34 9.48 -13.30
C ARG A 175 -14.56 8.93 -12.58
N GLU A 176 -15.62 8.61 -13.33
CA GLU A 176 -16.83 8.01 -12.77
C GLU A 176 -16.56 6.61 -12.20
N PHE A 177 -15.73 5.82 -12.89
CA PHE A 177 -15.31 4.51 -12.40
C PHE A 177 -14.59 4.62 -11.06
N TRP A 178 -13.63 5.54 -10.93
CA TRP A 178 -12.88 5.73 -9.68
C TRP A 178 -13.75 6.19 -8.52
N ALA A 179 -14.77 7.02 -8.78
CA ALA A 179 -15.74 7.42 -7.77
C ALA A 179 -16.57 6.23 -7.25
N GLU A 180 -16.93 5.29 -8.12
CA GLU A 180 -17.61 4.05 -7.71
C GLU A 180 -16.65 3.08 -7.01
N ALA A 181 -15.40 2.95 -7.49
CA ALA A 181 -14.37 2.12 -6.86
C ALA A 181 -14.09 2.55 -5.41
N ALA A 182 -14.11 3.85 -5.11
CA ALA A 182 -14.00 4.36 -3.74
C ALA A 182 -15.13 3.82 -2.84
N LYS A 183 -16.39 3.95 -3.28
CA LYS A 183 -17.57 3.49 -2.52
C LYS A 183 -17.55 1.97 -2.34
N HIS A 184 -17.31 1.25 -3.42
CA HIS A 184 -17.30 -0.21 -3.44
C HIS A 184 -16.19 -0.78 -2.56
N SER A 185 -15.01 -0.15 -2.55
CA SER A 185 -13.91 -0.57 -1.68
C SER A 185 -14.21 -0.34 -0.19
N ARG A 186 -14.82 0.78 0.19
CA ARG A 186 -15.27 0.99 1.57
C ARG A 186 -16.29 -0.05 2.01
N ALA A 187 -17.25 -0.37 1.13
CA ALA A 187 -18.26 -1.41 1.40
C ALA A 187 -17.64 -2.81 1.50
N TYR A 188 -16.70 -3.13 0.61
CA TYR A 188 -15.97 -4.40 0.61
C TYR A 188 -15.16 -4.62 1.90
N LEU A 189 -14.49 -3.59 2.42
CA LEU A 189 -13.73 -3.71 3.66
C LEU A 189 -14.61 -4.13 4.84
N VAL A 190 -15.89 -3.72 4.86
CA VAL A 190 -16.87 -4.18 5.87
C VAL A 190 -17.18 -5.67 5.73
N THR A 191 -17.22 -6.21 4.50
CA THR A 191 -17.52 -7.63 4.29
C THR A 191 -16.29 -8.52 4.56
N ALA A 192 -15.08 -8.03 4.29
CA ALA A 192 -13.84 -8.77 4.50
C ALA A 192 -13.39 -8.83 5.97
N ALA A 193 -13.74 -7.83 6.78
CA ALA A 193 -13.33 -7.77 8.18
C ALA A 193 -14.20 -8.64 9.09
N HIS A 194 -13.58 -9.36 10.02
CA HIS A 194 -14.30 -10.10 11.03
C HIS A 194 -15.04 -9.13 11.98
N PRO A 195 -16.34 -9.31 12.25
CA PRO A 195 -17.18 -8.29 12.89
C PRO A 195 -16.84 -8.01 14.37
N GLU A 196 -16.13 -8.92 15.05
CA GLU A 196 -15.76 -8.72 16.47
C GLU A 196 -14.32 -8.27 16.67
N THR A 197 -13.39 -8.76 15.85
CA THR A 197 -11.95 -8.54 15.98
C THR A 197 -11.44 -7.47 15.01
N GLY A 198 -12.21 -7.18 13.95
CA GLY A 198 -11.84 -6.28 12.86
C GLY A 198 -10.74 -6.84 11.95
N LEU A 199 -10.17 -8.00 12.25
CA LEU A 199 -9.10 -8.59 11.44
C LEU A 199 -9.62 -8.96 10.04
N THR A 200 -8.84 -8.64 9.01
CA THR A 200 -9.03 -9.07 7.63
C THR A 200 -8.07 -10.21 7.28
N PRO A 201 -8.42 -11.07 6.30
CA PRO A 201 -7.45 -12.03 5.75
C PRO A 201 -6.39 -11.30 4.89
N GLU A 202 -5.28 -11.97 4.54
CA GLU A 202 -4.37 -11.46 3.51
C GLU A 202 -5.09 -11.48 2.15
N TYR A 203 -5.65 -12.62 1.72
CA TYR A 203 -6.46 -12.73 0.51
C TYR A 203 -7.90 -13.09 0.82
N SER A 204 -8.84 -12.53 0.06
CA SER A 204 -10.26 -12.85 0.14
C SER A 204 -10.94 -12.81 -1.23
N PHE A 205 -12.04 -13.55 -1.34
CA PHE A 205 -12.92 -13.45 -2.49
C PHE A 205 -13.71 -12.13 -2.47
N ASP A 206 -14.43 -11.86 -3.56
CA ASP A 206 -15.21 -10.63 -3.74
C ASP A 206 -16.33 -10.45 -2.70
N ASP A 207 -16.80 -11.55 -2.10
CA ASP A 207 -17.78 -11.54 -1.02
C ASP A 207 -17.16 -11.30 0.38
N GLY A 208 -15.84 -11.12 0.46
CA GLY A 208 -15.09 -10.90 1.69
C GLY A 208 -14.66 -12.19 2.41
N THR A 209 -15.07 -13.38 1.92
CA THR A 209 -14.68 -14.62 2.59
C THR A 209 -13.18 -14.92 2.42
N PRO A 210 -12.48 -15.40 3.47
CA PRO A 210 -11.06 -15.68 3.40
C PRO A 210 -10.66 -16.71 2.34
N ASN A 211 -9.63 -16.40 1.57
CA ASN A 211 -9.09 -17.29 0.55
C ASN A 211 -7.93 -18.13 1.10
N HIS A 212 -8.25 -19.36 1.54
CA HIS A 212 -7.25 -20.31 2.05
C HIS A 212 -6.59 -21.19 0.98
N ILE A 213 -6.84 -20.99 -0.32
CA ILE A 213 -6.34 -21.89 -1.39
C ILE A 213 -4.81 -22.05 -1.32
N ARG A 214 -4.09 -20.98 -0.98
CA ARG A 214 -2.62 -20.98 -0.81
C ARG A 214 -2.16 -20.59 0.60
N GLY A 215 -3.06 -20.61 1.59
CA GLY A 215 -2.75 -20.32 2.99
C GLY A 215 -2.77 -18.84 3.39
N PHE A 216 -3.37 -17.97 2.57
CA PHE A 216 -3.43 -16.51 2.80
C PHE A 216 -4.79 -16.05 3.37
N GLY A 217 -5.62 -16.95 3.89
CA GLY A 217 -6.92 -16.60 4.47
C GLY A 217 -6.85 -16.15 5.94
N ASP A 218 -5.67 -15.85 6.45
CA ASP A 218 -5.43 -15.49 7.85
C ASP A 218 -4.94 -14.04 7.95
N PHE A 219 -5.00 -13.45 9.15
CA PHE A 219 -4.42 -12.13 9.41
C PHE A 219 -2.90 -12.26 9.58
N TYR A 220 -2.18 -11.77 8.58
CA TYR A 220 -0.72 -11.71 8.58
C TYR A 220 -0.23 -10.48 7.80
N SER A 221 0.94 -10.53 7.18
CA SER A 221 1.75 -9.34 6.88
C SER A 221 1.00 -8.32 6.02
N ASP A 222 0.31 -8.77 4.97
CA ASP A 222 -0.40 -7.88 4.05
C ASP A 222 -1.57 -7.18 4.76
N SER A 223 -2.36 -7.93 5.54
CA SER A 223 -3.55 -7.46 6.27
C SER A 223 -3.25 -6.34 7.27
N TYR A 224 -2.00 -6.18 7.71
CA TYR A 224 -1.64 -5.14 8.67
C TYR A 224 -1.99 -3.74 8.16
N ARG A 225 -1.86 -3.51 6.84
CA ARG A 225 -2.09 -2.21 6.20
C ARG A 225 -3.56 -1.78 6.23
N THR A 226 -4.51 -2.73 6.27
CA THR A 226 -5.95 -2.42 6.20
C THR A 226 -6.38 -1.39 7.25
N ALA A 227 -5.93 -1.52 8.51
CA ALA A 227 -6.27 -0.59 9.57
C ALA A 227 -5.75 0.84 9.30
N ALA A 228 -4.50 0.95 8.83
CA ALA A 228 -3.88 2.23 8.50
C ALA A 228 -4.56 2.89 7.28
N ASN A 229 -4.93 2.10 6.28
CA ASN A 229 -5.63 2.59 5.08
C ASN A 229 -7.00 3.19 5.44
N ILE A 230 -7.76 2.56 6.35
CA ILE A 230 -9.03 3.10 6.85
C ILE A 230 -8.80 4.39 7.64
N GLY A 231 -7.75 4.45 8.47
CA GLY A 231 -7.38 5.67 9.20
C GLY A 231 -7.07 6.84 8.26
N MET A 232 -6.31 6.59 7.20
CA MET A 232 -6.01 7.59 6.18
C MET A 232 -7.25 8.01 5.37
N ASP A 233 -8.13 7.07 5.03
CA ASP A 233 -9.38 7.38 4.34
C ASP A 233 -10.30 8.27 5.16
N TYR A 234 -10.41 7.99 6.46
CA TYR A 234 -11.14 8.84 7.37
C TYR A 234 -10.52 10.26 7.41
N GLU A 235 -9.21 10.35 7.64
CA GLU A 235 -8.52 11.64 7.78
C GLU A 235 -8.65 12.52 6.53
N TRP A 236 -8.44 11.94 5.35
CA TRP A 236 -8.43 12.68 4.09
C TRP A 236 -9.82 12.97 3.53
N CYS A 237 -10.73 12.00 3.59
CA CYS A 237 -11.98 12.05 2.85
C CYS A 237 -13.20 12.34 3.73
N ARG A 238 -13.15 12.01 5.03
CA ARG A 238 -14.22 12.28 6.01
C ARG A 238 -15.59 11.78 5.54
N ARG A 239 -15.61 10.66 4.84
CA ARG A 239 -16.79 10.04 4.25
C ARG A 239 -17.56 9.28 5.33
N GLU A 240 -18.89 9.42 5.34
CA GLU A 240 -19.76 8.77 6.33
C GLU A 240 -19.63 7.24 6.25
N GLU A 241 -19.45 6.72 5.04
CA GLU A 241 -19.30 5.29 4.77
C GLU A 241 -17.89 4.72 5.10
N THR A 242 -16.96 5.53 5.61
CA THR A 242 -15.64 5.04 6.03
C THR A 242 -15.82 4.02 7.18
N PRO A 243 -15.28 2.79 7.08
CA PRO A 243 -15.61 1.73 8.02
C PRO A 243 -14.79 1.79 9.33
N VAL A 244 -14.92 2.89 10.07
CA VAL A 244 -14.18 3.19 11.32
C VAL A 244 -14.34 2.09 12.39
N GLN A 245 -15.47 1.39 12.41
CA GLN A 245 -15.72 0.30 13.36
C GLN A 245 -14.68 -0.83 13.25
N ILE A 246 -14.13 -1.07 12.05
CA ILE A 246 -13.05 -2.06 11.85
C ILE A 246 -11.82 -1.66 12.67
N VAL A 247 -11.45 -0.38 12.64
CA VAL A 247 -10.31 0.14 13.42
C VAL A 247 -10.55 0.01 14.92
N GLU A 248 -11.76 0.33 15.40
CA GLU A 248 -12.09 0.14 16.82
C GLU A 248 -11.92 -1.30 17.26
N ASN A 249 -12.37 -2.26 16.45
CA ASN A 249 -12.29 -3.67 16.76
C ASN A 249 -10.84 -4.17 16.76
N ILE A 250 -10.04 -3.80 15.75
CA ILE A 250 -8.62 -4.18 15.66
C ILE A 250 -7.84 -3.60 16.85
N GLN A 251 -8.04 -2.31 17.15
CA GLN A 251 -7.36 -1.68 18.28
C GLN A 251 -7.76 -2.34 19.60
N LYS A 252 -9.04 -2.64 19.81
CA LYS A 252 -9.51 -3.39 20.99
C LYS A 252 -8.89 -4.79 21.06
N PHE A 253 -8.66 -5.45 19.94
CA PHE A 253 -8.06 -6.78 19.89
C PHE A 253 -6.58 -6.79 20.31
N PHE A 254 -5.82 -5.78 19.89
CA PHE A 254 -4.38 -5.69 20.15
C PHE A 254 -3.99 -4.83 21.36
N GLU A 255 -4.89 -4.02 21.91
CA GLU A 255 -4.58 -3.14 23.05
C GLU A 255 -4.08 -3.95 24.25
N GLY A 256 -2.91 -3.57 24.77
CA GLY A 256 -2.26 -4.23 25.90
C GLY A 256 -1.50 -5.52 25.56
N VAL A 257 -1.48 -5.96 24.30
CA VAL A 257 -0.65 -7.09 23.85
C VAL A 257 0.76 -6.60 23.53
N ASN A 258 1.79 -7.21 24.15
CA ASN A 258 3.17 -6.88 23.81
C ASN A 258 3.45 -7.20 22.32
N PRO A 259 4.03 -6.30 21.51
CA PRO A 259 4.38 -6.59 20.12
C PRO A 259 5.27 -7.82 19.91
N GLU A 260 6.11 -8.17 20.89
CA GLU A 260 6.89 -9.42 20.87
C GLU A 260 6.01 -10.69 20.91
N ASP A 261 4.76 -10.54 21.35
CA ASP A 261 3.78 -11.62 21.44
C ASP A 261 2.83 -11.71 20.25
N TYR A 262 2.95 -10.81 19.28
CA TYR A 262 2.16 -10.89 18.04
C TYR A 262 2.43 -12.19 17.28
N THR A 263 1.36 -12.80 16.78
CA THR A 263 1.41 -14.05 15.99
C THR A 263 0.73 -13.85 14.63
N ARG A 264 0.70 -14.89 13.80
CA ARG A 264 -0.39 -15.07 12.85
C ARG A 264 -1.68 -15.31 13.64
N TYR A 265 -2.80 -14.81 13.13
CA TYR A 265 -4.13 -15.05 13.69
C TYR A 265 -5.06 -15.49 12.59
N LYS A 266 -5.98 -16.41 12.88
CA LYS A 266 -7.21 -16.48 12.08
C LYS A 266 -7.97 -15.18 12.25
N ILE A 267 -8.81 -14.81 11.29
CA ILE A 267 -9.56 -13.55 11.39
C ILE A 267 -10.53 -13.52 12.59
N ASP A 268 -10.96 -14.67 13.10
CA ASP A 268 -11.74 -14.79 14.35
C ASP A 268 -10.93 -14.54 15.64
N GLY A 269 -9.62 -14.29 15.52
CA GLY A 269 -8.70 -14.02 16.62
C GLY A 269 -7.99 -15.25 17.18
N THR A 270 -8.25 -16.45 16.65
CA THR A 270 -7.53 -17.67 17.06
C THR A 270 -6.05 -17.55 16.73
N LYS A 271 -5.19 -17.67 17.75
CA LYS A 271 -3.73 -17.59 17.62
C LYS A 271 -3.14 -18.83 16.94
N PHE A 272 -2.15 -18.60 16.09
CA PHE A 272 -1.19 -19.61 15.68
C PHE A 272 0.07 -19.55 16.56
N ASP A 273 0.85 -20.63 16.57
CA ASP A 273 2.19 -20.64 17.21
C ASP A 273 3.23 -19.82 16.43
N GLU A 274 2.97 -19.57 15.15
CA GLU A 274 3.81 -18.77 14.26
C GLU A 274 3.80 -17.30 14.71
N ARG A 275 4.97 -16.76 15.07
CA ARG A 275 5.15 -15.35 15.40
C ARG A 275 4.91 -14.45 14.18
N ALA A 276 4.46 -13.22 14.42
CA ALA A 276 4.38 -12.21 13.39
C ALA A 276 5.78 -11.96 12.81
N ARG A 277 5.91 -12.01 11.48
CA ARG A 277 7.19 -11.72 10.81
C ARG A 277 7.57 -10.25 10.98
N HIS A 278 6.58 -9.36 10.99
CA HIS A 278 6.74 -7.89 11.02
C HIS A 278 5.95 -7.24 12.17
N PRO A 279 6.34 -7.48 13.44
CA PRO A 279 5.60 -7.00 14.60
C PRO A 279 5.65 -5.48 14.78
N LEU A 280 6.72 -4.81 14.33
CA LEU A 280 6.80 -3.35 14.35
C LEU A 280 5.89 -2.75 13.26
N GLY A 281 5.79 -3.41 12.10
CA GLY A 281 4.84 -3.05 11.05
C GLY A 281 3.39 -3.11 11.54
N LEU A 282 3.01 -4.19 12.23
CA LEU A 282 1.68 -4.32 12.84
C LEU A 282 1.41 -3.25 13.92
N LEU A 283 2.39 -2.95 14.78
CA LEU A 283 2.27 -1.86 15.73
C LEU A 283 2.08 -0.51 15.03
N ALA A 284 2.88 -0.23 13.99
CA ALA A 284 2.85 1.01 13.25
C ALA A 284 1.50 1.24 12.57
N THR A 285 0.91 0.21 11.95
CA THR A 285 -0.39 0.35 11.30
C THR A 285 -1.53 0.50 12.29
N ASN A 286 -1.50 -0.22 13.42
CA ASN A 286 -2.47 -0.03 14.50
C ASN A 286 -2.40 1.39 15.10
N ALA A 287 -1.19 1.95 15.23
CA ALA A 287 -1.00 3.33 15.67
C ALA A 287 -1.54 4.33 14.65
N ALA A 288 -1.16 4.19 13.36
CA ALA A 288 -1.62 5.05 12.27
C ALA A 288 -3.15 5.03 12.11
N ALA A 289 -3.79 3.88 12.35
CA ALA A 289 -5.24 3.73 12.28
C ALA A 289 -5.99 4.65 13.26
N SER A 290 -5.33 5.16 14.32
CA SER A 290 -5.91 6.12 15.27
C SER A 290 -6.37 7.43 14.62
N LEU A 291 -5.93 7.73 13.40
CA LEU A 291 -6.45 8.81 12.57
C LEU A 291 -7.96 8.69 12.28
N ALA A 292 -8.54 7.49 12.44
CA ALA A 292 -9.98 7.25 12.29
C ALA A 292 -10.84 7.88 13.40
N PHE A 293 -10.25 8.56 14.39
CA PHE A 293 -10.94 9.10 15.56
C PHE A 293 -10.64 10.58 15.79
N ASP A 294 -11.71 11.37 16.00
CA ASP A 294 -11.59 12.79 16.36
C ASP A 294 -11.33 13.03 17.85
N ASP A 295 -11.55 12.03 18.71
CA ASP A 295 -11.54 12.24 20.16
C ASP A 295 -10.14 12.42 20.77
N GLY A 296 -9.08 12.07 20.04
CA GLY A 296 -7.67 12.20 20.46
C GLY A 296 -7.23 11.31 21.63
N THR A 297 -8.10 10.40 22.10
CA THR A 297 -7.87 9.47 23.20
C THR A 297 -7.86 8.01 22.73
N LYS A 298 -8.70 7.64 21.75
CA LYS A 298 -8.67 6.31 21.11
C LYS A 298 -7.35 6.11 20.36
N GLY A 299 -6.79 4.92 20.53
CA GLY A 299 -5.50 4.55 19.93
C GLY A 299 -4.27 5.17 20.59
N LYS A 300 -4.43 5.98 21.64
CA LYS A 300 -3.30 6.61 22.35
C LYS A 300 -2.25 5.61 22.83
N TRP A 301 -2.68 4.43 23.29
CA TRP A 301 -1.76 3.37 23.71
C TRP A 301 -0.81 2.95 22.57
N PHE A 302 -1.33 2.75 21.35
CA PHE A 302 -0.52 2.40 20.19
C PHE A 302 0.41 3.53 19.76
N ILE A 303 -0.07 4.78 19.79
CA ILE A 303 0.73 5.97 19.45
C ILE A 303 1.91 6.11 20.44
N ASP A 304 1.63 6.04 21.74
CA ASP A 304 2.67 6.13 22.77
C ASP A 304 3.66 4.98 22.66
N LEU A 305 3.18 3.77 22.38
CA LEU A 305 4.05 2.60 22.20
C LEU A 305 4.93 2.74 20.95
N LEU A 306 4.38 3.15 19.80
CA LEU A 306 5.14 3.39 18.57
C LEU A 306 6.19 4.49 18.79
N TRP A 307 5.82 5.60 19.43
CA TRP A 307 6.73 6.72 19.71
C TRP A 307 7.96 6.30 20.50
N ASN A 308 7.81 5.33 21.41
CA ASN A 308 8.90 4.78 22.22
C ASN A 308 9.57 3.55 21.59
N THR A 309 9.19 3.15 20.38
CA THR A 309 9.75 1.99 19.69
C THR A 309 10.69 2.45 18.55
N PRO A 310 11.96 2.03 18.54
CA PRO A 310 12.90 2.39 17.48
C PRO A 310 12.59 1.64 16.17
N MET A 311 13.19 2.10 15.07
CA MET A 311 13.15 1.37 13.80
C MET A 311 13.78 -0.02 13.93
N ARG A 312 13.34 -0.95 13.09
CA ARG A 312 13.87 -2.31 13.05
C ARG A 312 15.22 -2.33 12.34
N THR A 313 16.15 -3.15 12.84
CA THR A 313 17.54 -3.22 12.33
C THR A 313 17.94 -4.60 11.81
N ASP A 314 17.15 -5.65 12.09
CA ASP A 314 17.48 -7.00 11.64
C ASP A 314 17.20 -7.21 10.13
N ARG A 315 17.37 -8.45 9.65
CA ARG A 315 17.20 -8.80 8.24
C ARG A 315 15.80 -8.53 7.70
N ASN A 316 14.75 -8.60 8.52
CA ASN A 316 13.37 -8.39 8.12
C ASN A 316 12.90 -6.93 8.29
N ARG A 317 13.83 -5.97 8.43
CA ARG A 317 13.52 -4.55 8.69
C ARG A 317 12.74 -3.83 7.59
N TYR A 318 12.83 -4.28 6.34
CA TYR A 318 12.28 -3.58 5.18
C TYR A 318 10.80 -3.22 5.38
N TYR A 319 9.94 -4.22 5.55
CA TYR A 319 8.49 -4.01 5.61
C TYR A 319 8.07 -3.25 6.87
N ASP A 320 8.65 -3.61 8.02
CA ASP A 320 8.41 -2.89 9.28
C ASP A 320 8.78 -1.41 9.17
N ASN A 321 9.93 -1.07 8.58
CA ASN A 321 10.40 0.31 8.47
C ASN A 321 9.60 1.11 7.43
N CYS A 322 9.07 0.46 6.38
CA CYS A 322 8.13 1.11 5.46
C CYS A 322 6.85 1.54 6.19
N LEU A 323 6.21 0.61 6.90
CA LEU A 323 4.97 0.89 7.66
C LEU A 323 5.21 1.86 8.81
N TYR A 324 6.35 1.75 9.49
CA TYR A 324 6.80 2.70 10.52
C TYR A 324 6.87 4.12 9.95
N PHE A 325 7.54 4.31 8.81
CA PHE A 325 7.71 5.63 8.24
C PHE A 325 6.37 6.27 7.82
N PHE A 326 5.48 5.49 7.22
CA PHE A 326 4.12 5.96 6.92
C PHE A 326 3.34 6.34 8.18
N ALA A 327 3.42 5.52 9.23
CA ALA A 327 2.76 5.83 10.49
C ALA A 327 3.29 7.14 11.11
N ILE A 328 4.60 7.37 11.09
CA ILE A 328 5.20 8.63 11.56
C ILE A 328 4.76 9.82 10.70
N LEU A 329 4.75 9.68 9.37
CA LEU A 329 4.22 10.73 8.47
C LEU A 329 2.76 11.06 8.79
N ALA A 330 1.93 10.04 8.93
CA ALA A 330 0.50 10.16 9.16
C ALA A 330 0.21 10.81 10.52
N LEU A 331 0.77 10.27 11.61
CA LEU A 331 0.56 10.74 12.98
C LEU A 331 1.18 12.11 13.27
N SER A 332 2.20 12.52 12.50
CA SER A 332 2.76 13.88 12.59
C SER A 332 2.02 14.91 11.73
N GLY A 333 0.97 14.51 11.02
CA GLY A 333 0.22 15.38 10.11
C GLY A 333 1.01 15.82 8.88
N ASN A 334 1.97 15.00 8.43
CA ASN A 334 2.80 15.24 7.24
C ASN A 334 2.48 14.32 6.06
N TYR A 335 1.58 13.35 6.23
CA TYR A 335 1.01 12.60 5.11
C TYR A 335 -0.22 13.35 4.56
N ARG A 336 -0.02 14.15 3.50
CA ARG A 336 -1.02 15.11 3.01
C ARG A 336 -1.39 14.89 1.55
N ILE A 337 -2.57 15.39 1.20
CA ILE A 337 -2.96 15.58 -0.20
C ILE A 337 -2.21 16.79 -0.76
N TRP A 338 -1.47 16.60 -1.85
CA TRP A 338 -0.88 17.69 -2.62
C TRP A 338 -1.77 17.98 -3.83
N LYS A 339 -2.49 19.12 -3.80
CA LYS A 339 -3.41 19.57 -4.86
C LYS A 339 -2.81 20.69 -5.69
#